data_AF-A0A1J3EUE2-F1
#
_entry.id   AF-A0A1J3EUE2-F1
#
_cell.length_a   1.000
_cell.length_b   1.000
_cell.length_c   1.000
_cell.angle_alpha   90.00
_cell.angle_beta   90.00
_cell.angle_gamma   90.00
#
_symmetry.space_group_name_H-M   'P 1'
#
loop_
_entity.id
_entity.type
_entity.pdbx_description
1 polymer ?
#
loop_
_entity_poly.entity_id
_entity_poly.type
_entity_poly.pdbx_seq_one_letter_code
_entity_poly.pdbx_strand_id
1 'polypeptide(L)'
;MAKAVLCGRGLWRHVEPATIQPREKATAVAVADEVKRFQENQAVLAILQSSLDVSVLEAYYYCETAKELCDTLKNVFGNISNLTRVFEVKRAINNLSQEDMEFNKFFEKFALFGLNLKC
;
A
#
# COMPACT_ATOMS: atom_id res chain seq x y z
N MET A 1 -5.54 9.88 -6.85
CA MET A 1 -5.17 10.94 -7.82
C MET A 1 -3.92 10.63 -8.65
N ALA A 2 -2.89 9.97 -8.10
CA ALA A 2 -1.62 9.71 -8.81
C ALA A 2 -1.76 9.05 -10.20
N LYS A 3 -2.66 8.06 -10.35
CA LYS A 3 -2.90 7.38 -11.64
C LYS A 3 -3.24 8.35 -12.79
N ALA A 4 -4.05 9.38 -12.54
CA ALA A 4 -4.43 10.36 -13.56
C ALA A 4 -3.22 11.20 -14.01
N VAL A 5 -2.33 11.57 -13.08
CA VAL A 5 -1.10 12.33 -13.37
C VAL A 5 -0.12 11.52 -14.22
N LEU A 6 0.04 10.22 -13.91
CA LEU A 6 0.93 9.33 -14.66
C LEU A 6 0.45 9.09 -16.09
N CYS A 7 -0.86 8.88 -16.28
CA CYS A 7 -1.46 8.75 -17.61
C CYS A 7 -1.30 10.03 -18.43
N GLY A 8 -1.57 11.20 -17.85
CA GLY A 8 -1.43 12.49 -18.54
C GLY A 8 0.00 12.82 -18.97
N ARG A 9 1.01 12.23 -18.33
CA ARG A 9 2.44 12.43 -18.64
C ARG A 9 3.09 11.26 -19.40
N GLY A 10 2.35 10.19 -19.73
CA GLY A 10 2.91 9.01 -20.38
C GLY A 10 3.98 8.27 -19.55
N LEU A 11 3.93 8.40 -18.23
CA LEU A 11 4.91 7.81 -17.30
C LEU A 11 4.50 6.41 -16.79
N TRP A 12 3.31 5.95 -17.18
CA TRP A 12 2.74 4.67 -16.75
C TRP A 12 3.62 3.44 -17.08
N ARG A 13 4.47 3.55 -18.11
CA ARG A 13 5.48 2.54 -18.49
C ARG A 13 6.52 2.21 -17.41
N HIS A 14 6.69 3.06 -16.40
CA HIS A 14 7.59 2.80 -15.26
C HIS A 14 6.93 1.97 -14.16
N VAL A 15 5.62 1.76 -14.25
CA VAL A 15 4.82 0.92 -13.34
C VAL A 15 4.46 -0.41 -14.03
N GLU A 16 4.23 -0.38 -15.33
CA GLU A 16 3.94 -1.57 -16.14
C GLU A 16 5.18 -2.46 -16.37
N PRO A 17 4.97 -3.78 -16.59
CA PRO A 17 6.05 -4.66 -16.97
C PRO A 17 6.68 -4.19 -18.29
N ALA A 18 8.00 -4.06 -18.32
CA ALA A 18 8.72 -3.64 -19.51
C ALA A 18 8.54 -4.68 -20.63
N THR A 19 7.94 -4.28 -21.75
CA THR A 19 8.02 -5.05 -22.99
C THR A 19 9.47 -5.03 -23.44
N ILE A 20 10.15 -6.17 -23.34
CA ILE A 20 11.56 -6.32 -23.73
C ILE A 20 11.63 -6.14 -25.25
N GLN A 21 12.02 -4.96 -25.72
CA GLN A 21 12.51 -4.79 -27.08
C GLN A 21 14.03 -4.77 -27.04
N PRO A 22 14.71 -5.67 -27.79
CA PRO A 22 16.16 -5.65 -27.90
C PRO A 22 16.55 -4.37 -28.65
N ARG A 23 17.20 -3.44 -27.96
CA ARG A 23 17.74 -2.22 -28.60
C ARG A 23 19.24 -2.37 -28.73
N GLU A 24 19.67 -2.89 -29.87
CA GLU A 24 21.05 -2.74 -30.33
C GLU A 24 21.29 -1.25 -30.64
N LYS A 25 22.09 -0.52 -29.86
CA LYS A 25 22.72 0.73 -30.29
C LYS A 25 23.81 1.24 -29.34
N ALA A 26 24.85 1.81 -29.98
CA ALA A 26 26.09 2.38 -29.47
C ALA A 26 26.09 2.96 -28.05
N THR A 27 27.16 2.63 -27.32
CA THR A 27 27.39 2.78 -25.87
C THR A 27 27.08 4.15 -25.26
N ALA A 28 27.30 5.27 -25.95
CA ALA A 28 27.03 6.59 -25.38
C ALA A 28 25.52 6.96 -25.35
N VAL A 29 24.75 6.51 -26.34
CA VAL A 29 23.29 6.78 -26.41
C VAL A 29 22.53 5.89 -25.42
N ALA A 30 23.01 4.66 -25.22
CA ALA A 30 22.44 3.74 -24.23
C ALA A 30 22.56 4.28 -22.79
N VAL A 31 23.72 4.84 -22.42
CA VAL A 31 23.94 5.41 -21.07
C VAL A 31 23.05 6.63 -20.82
N ALA A 32 22.91 7.53 -21.80
CA ALA A 32 22.03 8.70 -21.67
C ALA A 32 20.56 8.30 -21.52
N ASP A 33 20.12 7.26 -22.25
CA ASP A 33 18.76 6.73 -22.16
C ASP A 33 18.50 6.05 -20.81
N GLU A 34 19.49 5.35 -20.23
CA GLU A 34 19.41 4.76 -18.89
C GLU A 34 19.31 5.82 -17.79
N VAL A 35 20.14 6.87 -17.84
CA VAL A 35 20.08 7.99 -16.89
C VAL A 35 18.71 8.68 -16.94
N LYS A 36 18.20 8.94 -18.15
CA LYS A 36 16.87 9.51 -18.33
C LYS A 36 15.78 8.59 -17.76
N ARG A 37 15.84 7.29 -18.03
CA ARG A 37 14.89 6.31 -17.51
C ARG A 37 14.91 6.27 -15.98
N PHE A 38 16.09 6.34 -15.38
CA PHE A 38 16.26 6.40 -13.93
C PHE A 38 15.60 7.67 -13.35
N GLN A 39 15.87 8.84 -13.93
CA GLN A 39 15.27 10.11 -13.50
C GLN A 39 13.75 10.09 -13.60
N GLU A 40 13.19 9.57 -14.70
CA GLU A 40 11.74 9.43 -14.86
C GLU A 40 11.15 8.48 -13.81
N ASN A 41 11.82 7.36 -13.51
CA ASN A 41 11.39 6.44 -12.46
C ASN A 41 11.36 7.11 -11.09
N GLN A 42 12.42 7.84 -10.72
CA GLN A 42 12.47 8.59 -9.46
C GLN A 42 11.36 9.64 -9.35
N ALA A 43 11.04 10.32 -10.44
CA ALA A 43 9.90 11.25 -10.47
C ALA A 43 8.56 10.54 -10.24
N VAL A 44 8.36 9.36 -10.84
CA VAL A 44 7.16 8.54 -10.62
C VAL A 44 7.09 8.04 -9.18
N LEU A 45 8.21 7.57 -8.62
CA LEU A 45 8.29 7.10 -7.24
C LEU A 45 7.89 8.20 -6.25
N ALA A 46 8.41 9.42 -6.41
CA ALA A 46 8.05 10.57 -5.58
C ALA A 46 6.55 10.92 -5.67
N ILE A 47 5.97 10.87 -6.87
CA ILE A 47 4.52 11.09 -7.06
C ILE A 47 3.71 10.00 -6.32
N LEU A 48 4.10 8.74 -6.44
CA LEU A 48 3.43 7.63 -5.76
C LEU A 48 3.53 7.79 -4.24
N GLN A 49 4.73 8.01 -3.71
CA GLN A 49 4.98 8.23 -2.28
C GLN A 49 4.18 9.43 -1.73
N SER A 50 4.09 10.53 -2.47
CA SER A 50 3.29 11.71 -2.09
C SER A 50 1.78 11.46 -2.03
N SER A 51 1.31 10.36 -2.62
CA SER A 51 -0.11 9.99 -2.64
C SER A 51 -0.50 9.01 -1.54
N LEU A 52 0.46 8.57 -0.71
CA LEU A 52 0.24 7.64 0.40
C LEU A 52 0.02 8.40 1.70
N ASP A 53 -0.78 7.81 2.59
CA ASP A 53 -0.83 8.24 3.99
C ASP A 53 0.52 8.00 4.68
N VAL A 54 0.85 8.84 5.66
CA VAL A 54 2.16 8.83 6.35
C VAL A 54 2.54 7.45 6.87
N SER A 55 1.60 6.74 7.50
CA SER A 55 1.84 5.39 8.05
C SER A 55 2.14 4.33 6.98
N VAL A 56 1.55 4.47 5.78
CA VAL A 56 1.82 3.57 4.65
C VAL A 56 3.16 3.96 4.02
N LEU A 57 3.45 5.25 3.88
CA LEU A 57 4.72 5.73 3.35
C LEU A 57 5.91 5.23 4.18
N GLU A 58 5.87 5.38 5.51
CA GLU A 58 6.95 4.92 6.40
C GLU A 58 7.23 3.43 6.27
N ALA A 59 6.18 2.61 6.14
CA ALA A 59 6.31 1.15 6.00
C ALA A 59 6.94 0.71 4.67
N TYR A 60 6.80 1.50 3.61
CA TYR A 60 7.23 1.15 2.24
C TYR A 60 8.24 2.13 1.64
N TYR A 61 8.84 3.00 2.46
CA TYR A 61 9.84 3.97 2.02
C TYR A 61 11.10 3.32 1.43
N TYR A 62 11.37 2.06 1.81
CA TYR A 62 12.52 1.30 1.34
C TYR A 62 12.45 0.92 -0.16
N CYS A 63 11.29 1.01 -0.81
CA CYS A 63 11.16 0.67 -2.22
C CYS A 63 11.92 1.66 -3.10
N GLU A 64 12.85 1.17 -3.92
CA GLU A 64 13.78 2.01 -4.69
C GLU A 64 13.23 2.39 -6.08
N THR A 65 12.21 1.68 -6.54
CA THR A 65 11.59 1.90 -7.85
C THR A 65 10.08 2.05 -7.77
N ALA A 66 9.51 2.85 -8.68
CA ALA A 66 8.06 3.00 -8.81
C ALA A 66 7.33 1.66 -9.00
N LYS A 67 7.95 0.74 -9.75
CA LYS A 67 7.41 -0.60 -9.99
C LYS A 67 7.37 -1.43 -8.71
N GLU A 68 8.47 -1.47 -7.97
CA GLU A 68 8.56 -2.21 -6.71
C GLU A 68 7.53 -1.73 -5.69
N LEU A 69 7.40 -0.42 -5.51
CA LEU A 69 6.40 0.16 -4.62
C LEU A 69 4.98 -0.24 -5.05
N CYS A 70 4.67 -0.10 -6.35
CA CYS A 70 3.34 -0.43 -6.87
C CYS A 70 3.01 -1.92 -6.74
N ASP A 71 3.95 -2.81 -7.05
CA ASP A 71 3.76 -4.26 -6.96
C ASP A 71 3.61 -4.69 -5.49
N THR A 72 4.41 -4.11 -4.58
CA THR A 72 4.32 -4.38 -3.13
C THR A 72 2.96 -3.96 -2.58
N LEU A 73 2.52 -2.73 -2.87
CA LEU A 73 1.21 -2.25 -2.43
C LEU A 73 0.07 -3.09 -3.02
N LYS A 74 0.19 -3.53 -4.28
CA LYS A 74 -0.77 -4.43 -4.91
C LYS A 74 -0.81 -5.80 -4.23
N ASN A 75 0.33 -6.34 -3.81
CA ASN A 75 0.37 -7.62 -3.10
C ASN A 75 -0.25 -7.53 -1.70
N VAL A 76 0.02 -6.43 -0.98
CA VAL A 76 -0.48 -6.23 0.39
C VAL A 76 -1.97 -5.86 0.40
N PHE A 77 -2.37 -4.90 -0.44
CA PHE A 77 -3.71 -4.29 -0.40
C PHE A 77 -4.61 -4.69 -1.58
N GLY A 78 -4.04 -5.21 -2.66
CA GLY A 78 -4.80 -5.60 -3.86
C GLY A 78 -5.56 -6.92 -3.73
N ASN A 79 -5.35 -7.68 -2.64
CA ASN A 79 -6.16 -8.85 -2.36
C ASN A 79 -7.53 -8.44 -1.79
N ILE A 80 -8.52 -8.32 -2.68
CA ILE A 80 -9.91 -7.98 -2.35
C ILE A 80 -10.49 -8.95 -1.29
N SER A 81 -10.09 -10.23 -1.32
CA SER A 81 -10.52 -11.22 -0.33
C SER A 81 -10.03 -10.87 1.08
N ASN A 82 -8.81 -10.32 1.22
CA ASN A 82 -8.30 -9.89 2.53
C ASN A 82 -9.08 -8.69 3.08
N LEU A 83 -9.43 -7.70 2.25
CA LEU A 83 -10.25 -6.56 2.67
C LEU A 83 -11.65 -7.00 3.11
N THR A 84 -12.30 -7.87 2.31
CA THR A 84 -13.59 -8.46 2.66
C THR A 84 -13.49 -9.27 3.96
N ARG A 85 -12.44 -10.06 4.13
CA ARG A 85 -12.24 -10.90 5.32
C ARG A 85 -11.90 -10.10 6.58
N VAL A 86 -11.13 -9.01 6.48
CA VAL A 86 -10.91 -8.07 7.59
C VAL A 86 -12.22 -7.39 7.99
N PHE A 87 -13.03 -6.97 7.01
CA PHE A 87 -14.36 -6.42 7.27
C PHE A 87 -15.28 -7.44 7.92
N GLU A 88 -15.33 -8.67 7.42
CA GLU A 88 -16.12 -9.78 7.98
C GLU A 88 -15.68 -10.14 9.40
N VAL A 89 -14.37 -10.21 9.68
CA VAL A 89 -13.85 -10.46 11.02
C VAL A 89 -14.20 -9.32 11.96
N LYS A 90 -14.03 -8.06 11.55
CA LYS A 90 -14.40 -6.89 12.36
C LYS A 90 -15.90 -6.85 12.63
N ARG A 91 -16.72 -7.19 11.64
CA ARG A 91 -18.17 -7.33 11.77
C ARG A 91 -18.55 -8.47 12.70
N ALA A 92 -17.90 -9.62 12.56
CA ALA A 92 -18.13 -10.78 13.42
C ALA A 92 -17.82 -10.41 14.88
N ILE A 93 -16.63 -9.83 15.16
CA ILE A 93 -16.24 -9.36 16.50
C ILE A 93 -17.26 -8.38 17.08
N ASN A 94 -17.67 -7.36 16.30
CA ASN A 94 -18.66 -6.39 16.76
C ASN A 94 -20.04 -7.01 17.02
N ASN A 95 -20.36 -8.10 16.34
CA ASN A 95 -21.62 -8.83 16.49
C ASN A 95 -21.53 -10.01 17.47
N LEU A 96 -20.36 -10.27 18.07
CA LEU A 96 -20.25 -11.24 19.15
C LEU A 96 -20.97 -10.67 20.38
N SER A 97 -22.08 -11.31 20.78
CA SER A 97 -22.71 -11.10 22.08
C SER A 97 -22.44 -12.31 22.96
N GLN A 98 -22.18 -12.07 24.25
CA GLN A 98 -22.14 -13.10 25.29
C GLN A 98 -23.29 -12.85 26.26
N GLU A 99 -24.13 -13.86 26.48
CA GLU A 99 -25.25 -13.83 27.44
C GLU A 99 -26.13 -12.56 27.29
N ASP A 100 -26.65 -12.32 26.09
CA ASP A 100 -27.50 -11.17 25.73
C ASP A 100 -26.87 -9.77 25.89
N MET A 101 -25.56 -9.67 26.13
CA MET A 101 -24.84 -8.40 26.17
C MET A 101 -23.89 -8.23 24.99
N GLU A 102 -23.95 -7.05 24.36
CA GLU A 102 -23.01 -6.60 23.33
C GLU A 102 -21.57 -6.58 23.87
N PHE A 103 -20.61 -6.98 23.04
CA PHE A 103 -19.19 -7.04 23.37
C PHE A 103 -18.66 -5.80 24.12
N ASN A 104 -19.09 -4.60 23.72
CA ASN A 104 -18.69 -3.34 24.35
C ASN A 104 -19.11 -3.25 25.82
N LYS A 105 -20.31 -3.72 26.17
CA LYS A 105 -20.81 -3.73 27.56
C LYS A 105 -20.08 -4.75 28.43
N PHE A 106 -19.68 -5.88 27.84
CA PHE A 106 -18.91 -6.90 28.54
C PHE A 106 -17.50 -6.40 28.89
N PHE A 107 -16.85 -5.70 27.97
CA PHE A 107 -15.51 -5.16 28.18
C PHE A 107 -15.47 -4.10 29.29
N GLU A 108 -16.46 -3.20 29.31
CA GLU A 108 -16.64 -2.21 30.38
C GLU A 108 -16.85 -2.88 31.74
N LYS A 109 -17.70 -3.91 31.80
CA LYS A 109 -17.95 -4.68 33.01
C LYS A 109 -16.69 -5.40 33.50
N PHE A 110 -15.94 -6.05 32.61
CA PHE A 110 -14.69 -6.74 32.97
C PHE A 110 -13.61 -5.77 33.45
N ALA A 111 -13.48 -4.60 32.82
CA ALA A 111 -12.58 -3.54 33.27
C ALA A 111 -12.96 -3.02 34.67
N LEU A 112 -14.25 -2.82 34.93
CA LEU A 112 -14.80 -2.45 36.24
C LEU A 112 -14.56 -3.53 37.31
N PHE A 113 -14.75 -4.81 36.99
CA PHE A 113 -14.46 -5.92 37.91
C PHE A 113 -12.96 -6.02 38.24
N GLY A 114 -12.07 -5.82 37.26
CA GLY A 114 -10.63 -5.82 37.48
C GLY A 114 -10.13 -4.65 38.36
N LEU A 115 -10.85 -3.53 38.38
CA LEU A 115 -10.60 -2.41 39.29
C LEU A 115 -11.08 -2.70 40.72
N ASN A 116 -12.18 -3.43 40.89
CA ASN A 116 -12.74 -3.77 42.21
C ASN A 116 -11.99 -4.89 42.95
N LEU A 117 -11.17 -5.68 42.25
CA LEU A 117 -10.30 -6.72 42.84
C LEU A 117 -8.93 -6.19 43.32
N LYS A 118 -8.67 -4.88 43.18
CA LYS A 118 -7.46 -4.20 43.67
C LYS A 118 -7.65 -3.50 45.03
N CYS A 119 -8.73 -3.80 45.75
CA CYS A 119 -8.96 -3.37 47.13
C CYS A 119 -8.70 -4.52 48.10
#